data_AF-A0A1X2GBN5-F1
#
_entry.id   AF-A0A1X2GBN5-F1
#
_cell.length_a   1.000
_cell.length_b   1.000
_cell.length_c   1.000
_cell.angle_alpha   90.00
_cell.angle_beta   90.00
_cell.angle_gamma   90.00
#
_symmetry.space_group_name_H-M   'P 1'
#
loop_
_entity.id
_entity.type
_entity.pdbx_description
1 polymer ?
#
loop_
_entity_poly.entity_id
_entity_poly.type
_entity_poly.pdbx_seq_one_letter_code
_entity_poly.pdbx_strand_id
1 'polypeptide(L)'
;MDDVASQHQKSHRVDDPLFSPRSPLVTQHFDSVEADPTISPSRNIYFMDGANRFISLPIQAGTSRSSHVARTFEQWLQDKLGYQQYRMTDHLPIVEDSVDLLAEDIMNRIKSRTCVRGLTGIRSLMIKIRAGHVYSLDQLDPIPSLSSDMMDFFQQFPLFIEITILVATPDSLLPGSPLSPRSPAMDYTIPVLISLENISANPADPSDPYYLFEDVSLIV
;
A
#
# COMPACT_ATOMS: atom_id res chain seq x y z
N MET A 1 -9.95 3.62 49.29
CA MET A 1 -11.01 4.56 48.88
C MET A 1 -10.37 5.80 48.26
N ASP A 2 -9.43 5.55 47.36
CA ASP A 2 -9.50 5.87 45.93
C ASP A 2 -10.60 6.85 45.50
N ASP A 3 -10.20 7.98 44.93
CA ASP A 3 -10.37 8.17 43.48
C ASP A 3 -9.42 9.26 42.95
N VAL A 4 -8.49 8.82 42.10
CA VAL A 4 -7.55 9.66 41.36
C VAL A 4 -8.18 9.94 40.00
N ALA A 5 -8.69 11.15 39.81
CA ALA A 5 -9.18 11.61 38.52
C ALA A 5 -8.00 11.94 37.59
N SER A 6 -7.52 10.92 36.87
CA SER A 6 -6.53 11.06 35.79
C SER A 6 -7.18 11.73 34.57
N GLN A 7 -6.88 13.01 34.36
CA GLN A 7 -7.08 13.68 33.07
C GLN A 7 -6.16 13.03 32.02
N HIS A 8 -6.74 12.17 31.17
CA HIS A 8 -6.12 11.80 29.90
C HIS A 8 -6.37 12.93 28.90
N GLN A 9 -5.39 13.81 28.78
CA GLN A 9 -5.31 14.81 27.72
C GLN A 9 -5.04 14.07 26.41
N LYS A 10 -6.11 13.86 25.63
CA LYS A 10 -6.05 13.35 24.26
C LYS A 10 -5.25 14.36 23.44
N SER A 11 -4.03 13.99 23.06
CA SER A 11 -3.18 14.77 22.17
C SER A 11 -3.92 14.96 20.84
N HIS A 12 -4.41 16.17 20.61
CA HIS A 12 -4.93 16.61 19.33
C HIS A 12 -3.73 16.72 18.38
N ARG A 13 -3.53 15.70 17.53
CA ARG A 13 -2.63 15.81 16.36
C ARG A 13 -3.23 16.93 15.51
N VAL A 14 -2.49 18.03 15.37
CA VAL A 14 -2.88 19.15 14.52
C VAL A 14 -2.76 18.65 13.09
N ASP A 15 -3.89 18.48 12.40
CA ASP A 15 -3.94 18.22 10.96
C ASP A 15 -3.36 19.44 10.25
N ASP A 16 -2.07 19.41 9.98
CA ASP A 16 -1.39 20.43 9.20
C ASP A 16 -1.80 20.23 7.73
N PRO A 17 -2.60 21.13 7.13
CA PRO A 17 -3.22 20.91 5.81
C PRO A 17 -2.20 20.74 4.69
N LEU A 18 -0.95 21.14 4.92
CA LEU A 18 0.18 20.95 4.02
C LEU A 18 0.60 19.49 3.84
N PHE A 19 0.32 18.63 4.82
CA PHE A 19 0.66 17.20 4.81
C PHE A 19 -0.56 16.29 4.64
N SER A 20 -1.70 16.84 4.21
CA SER A 20 -2.82 16.01 3.76
C SER A 20 -2.37 15.13 2.59
N PRO A 21 -2.83 13.86 2.50
CA PRO A 21 -2.55 12.99 1.36
C PRO A 21 -2.99 13.58 0.01
N ARG A 22 -3.94 14.53 0.04
CA ARG A 22 -4.43 15.29 -1.14
C ARG A 22 -3.86 16.71 -1.21
N SER A 23 -2.86 17.03 -0.41
CA SER A 23 -2.12 18.29 -0.52
C SER A 23 -1.44 18.35 -1.89
N PRO A 24 -1.50 19.49 -2.60
CA PRO A 24 -0.86 19.63 -3.90
C PRO A 24 0.62 19.23 -3.92
N LEU A 25 1.33 19.42 -2.80
CA LEU A 25 2.74 19.03 -2.67
C LEU A 25 2.94 17.52 -2.64
N VAL A 26 2.08 16.79 -1.92
CA VAL A 26 2.15 15.32 -1.82
C VAL A 26 1.76 14.71 -3.16
N THR A 27 0.66 15.17 -3.74
CA THR A 27 0.20 14.71 -5.06
C THR A 27 1.26 14.96 -6.12
N GLN A 28 1.81 16.19 -6.22
CA GLN A 28 2.86 16.51 -7.18
C GLN A 28 4.13 15.65 -6.99
N HIS A 29 4.50 15.34 -5.75
CA HIS A 29 5.66 14.49 -5.50
C HIS A 29 5.42 13.07 -6.02
N PHE A 30 4.29 12.45 -5.69
CA PHE A 30 4.03 11.06 -6.09
C PHE A 30 3.62 10.92 -7.57
N ASP A 31 3.02 11.94 -8.17
CA ASP A 31 2.86 12.03 -9.63
C ASP A 31 4.22 12.03 -10.33
N SER A 32 5.22 12.73 -9.75
CA SER A 32 6.59 12.73 -10.30
C SER A 32 7.29 11.37 -10.13
N VAL A 33 7.00 10.65 -9.04
CA VAL A 33 7.51 9.29 -8.81
C VAL A 33 6.89 8.31 -9.79
N GLU A 34 5.59 8.41 -10.06
CA GLU A 34 4.88 7.56 -11.02
C GLU A 34 5.32 7.83 -12.47
N ALA A 35 5.65 9.08 -12.79
CA ALA A 35 6.13 9.47 -14.12
C ALA A 35 7.63 9.23 -14.35
N ASP A 36 8.40 8.85 -13.32
CA ASP A 36 9.87 8.69 -13.43
C ASP A 36 10.22 7.38 -14.17
N PRO A 37 10.80 7.45 -15.38
CA PRO A 37 11.13 6.26 -16.16
C PRO A 37 12.28 5.43 -15.56
N THR A 38 13.03 5.97 -14.60
CA THR A 38 14.10 5.25 -13.91
C THR A 38 13.58 4.33 -12.81
N ILE A 39 12.32 4.53 -12.39
CA ILE A 39 11.67 3.72 -11.37
C ILE A 39 11.00 2.53 -12.07
N SER A 40 11.47 1.33 -11.75
CA SER A 40 10.83 0.09 -12.22
C SER A 40 9.79 -0.37 -11.20
N PRO A 41 8.48 -0.30 -11.51
CA PRO A 41 7.45 -0.73 -10.59
C PRO A 41 7.48 -2.25 -10.41
N SER A 42 7.27 -2.71 -9.17
CA SER A 42 6.94 -4.11 -8.90
C SER A 42 5.43 -4.25 -8.91
N ARG A 43 4.89 -5.19 -9.68
CA ARG A 43 3.45 -5.43 -9.76
C ARG A 43 3.14 -6.91 -9.53
N ASN A 44 2.31 -7.20 -8.55
CA ASN A 44 1.84 -8.55 -8.22
C ASN A 44 0.31 -8.55 -8.13
N ILE A 45 -0.31 -9.66 -8.54
CA ILE A 45 -1.74 -9.90 -8.35
C ILE A 45 -1.93 -11.15 -7.51
N TYR A 46 -2.73 -11.05 -6.47
CA TYR A 46 -3.05 -12.12 -5.55
C TYR A 46 -4.49 -12.54 -5.76
N PHE A 47 -4.74 -13.80 -6.10
CA PHE A 47 -6.10 -14.35 -6.22
C PHE A 47 -6.42 -15.16 -4.96
N MET A 48 -7.55 -14.88 -4.32
CA MET A 48 -7.93 -15.47 -3.04
C MET A 48 -9.09 -16.44 -3.23
N ASP A 49 -8.98 -17.64 -2.65
CA ASP A 49 -9.97 -18.72 -2.82
C ASP A 49 -11.14 -18.64 -1.82
N GLY A 50 -11.18 -17.60 -0.99
CA GLY A 50 -12.14 -17.43 0.10
C GLY A 50 -11.87 -18.31 1.34
N ALA A 51 -10.89 -19.20 1.29
CA ALA A 51 -10.53 -20.15 2.37
C ALA A 51 -9.12 -19.87 2.95
N ASN A 52 -8.73 -18.59 2.95
CA ASN A 52 -7.45 -18.06 3.47
C ASN A 52 -6.20 -18.43 2.68
N ARG A 53 -6.36 -18.96 1.48
CA ARG A 53 -5.22 -19.16 0.58
C ARG A 53 -5.29 -18.13 -0.51
N PHE A 54 -4.12 -17.70 -0.91
CA PHE A 54 -3.97 -16.93 -2.12
C PHE A 54 -2.88 -17.53 -2.97
N ILE A 55 -3.02 -17.34 -4.28
CA ILE A 55 -1.96 -17.56 -5.24
C ILE A 55 -1.45 -16.21 -5.70
N SER A 56 -0.12 -16.07 -5.73
CA SER A 56 0.54 -14.86 -6.20
C SER A 56 0.93 -15.04 -7.66
N LEU A 57 0.55 -14.08 -8.48
CA LEU A 57 0.95 -13.95 -9.87
C LEU A 57 1.83 -12.71 -10.00
N PRO A 58 3.16 -12.86 -10.10
CA PRO A 58 4.05 -11.74 -10.37
C PRO A 58 3.85 -11.28 -11.82
N ILE A 59 3.39 -10.05 -12.00
CA ILE A 59 3.16 -9.43 -13.32
C ILE A 59 4.41 -8.71 -13.79
N GLN A 60 5.06 -7.98 -12.89
CA GLN A 60 6.27 -7.23 -13.18
C GLN A 60 7.22 -7.32 -11.98
N ALA A 61 8.44 -7.80 -12.24
CA ALA A 61 9.49 -7.83 -11.23
C ALA A 61 10.05 -6.42 -11.01
N GLY A 62 10.08 -5.96 -9.76
CA GLY A 62 10.77 -4.74 -9.38
C GLY A 62 12.20 -4.98 -8.87
N THR A 63 12.71 -4.01 -8.13
CA THR A 63 14.01 -4.08 -7.45
C THR A 63 13.98 -4.97 -6.20
N SER A 64 15.14 -5.37 -5.69
CA SER A 64 15.25 -6.12 -4.42
C SER A 64 14.54 -5.43 -3.24
N ARG A 65 14.51 -4.10 -3.23
CA ARG A 65 13.82 -3.29 -2.21
C ARG A 65 12.31 -3.39 -2.34
N SER A 66 11.79 -3.30 -3.57
CA SER A 66 10.37 -3.52 -3.83
C SER A 66 9.94 -4.94 -3.47
N SER A 67 10.79 -5.96 -3.69
CA SER A 67 10.53 -7.33 -3.27
C SER A 67 10.49 -7.48 -1.73
N HIS A 68 11.29 -6.70 -1.00
CA HIS A 68 11.24 -6.67 0.47
C HIS A 68 9.91 -6.12 0.98
N VAL A 69 9.42 -5.04 0.36
CA VAL A 69 8.09 -4.48 0.66
C VAL A 69 6.99 -5.47 0.28
N ALA A 70 7.08 -6.11 -0.89
CA ALA A 70 6.13 -7.13 -1.32
C ALA A 70 6.02 -8.29 -0.33
N ARG A 71 7.15 -8.80 0.21
CA ARG A 71 7.13 -9.83 1.25
C ARG A 71 6.48 -9.37 2.55
N THR A 72 6.70 -8.11 2.93
CA THR A 72 6.04 -7.52 4.11
C THR A 72 4.52 -7.51 3.91
N PHE A 73 4.07 -7.15 2.71
CA PHE A 73 2.66 -7.21 2.37
C PHE A 73 2.12 -8.64 2.36
N GLU A 74 2.83 -9.60 1.77
CA GLU A 74 2.40 -11.00 1.74
C GLU A 74 2.22 -11.55 3.15
N GLN A 75 3.12 -11.22 4.08
CA GLN A 75 2.94 -11.58 5.49
C GLN A 75 1.71 -10.93 6.10
N TRP A 76 1.46 -9.64 5.82
CA TRP A 76 0.26 -8.96 6.26
C TRP A 76 -1.01 -9.63 5.72
N LEU A 77 -1.02 -9.99 4.44
CA LEU A 77 -2.14 -10.65 3.78
C LEU A 77 -2.39 -12.03 4.40
N GLN A 78 -1.35 -12.82 4.64
CA GLN A 78 -1.43 -14.11 5.34
C GLN A 78 -2.00 -13.96 6.75
N ASP A 79 -1.52 -12.97 7.52
CA ASP A 79 -2.03 -12.70 8.87
C ASP A 79 -3.52 -12.32 8.80
N LYS A 80 -3.88 -11.37 7.93
CA LYS A 80 -5.25 -10.84 7.78
C LYS A 80 -6.24 -11.95 7.42
N LEU A 81 -5.88 -12.80 6.45
CA LEU A 81 -6.69 -13.95 6.07
C LEU A 81 -6.69 -15.02 7.16
N GLY A 82 -5.56 -15.30 7.81
CA GLY A 82 -5.49 -16.28 8.91
C GLY A 82 -6.45 -15.99 10.06
N TYR A 83 -6.70 -14.73 10.40
CA TYR A 83 -7.65 -14.34 11.45
C TYR A 83 -9.13 -14.66 11.11
N GLN A 84 -9.52 -14.72 9.83
CA GLN A 84 -10.88 -15.08 9.40
C GLN A 84 -11.28 -16.49 9.84
N GLN A 85 -10.32 -17.43 9.80
CA GLN A 85 -10.55 -18.82 10.17
C GLN A 85 -11.03 -18.98 11.61
N TYR A 86 -10.61 -18.07 12.49
CA TYR A 86 -11.02 -18.08 13.89
C TYR A 86 -12.41 -17.48 14.12
N ARG A 87 -12.93 -16.67 13.18
CA ARG A 87 -14.21 -15.96 13.35
C ARG A 87 -15.40 -16.66 12.70
N MET A 88 -15.19 -17.63 11.80
CA MET A 88 -16.24 -18.35 11.06
C MET A 88 -17.32 -17.41 10.50
N THR A 89 -16.88 -16.26 10.00
CA THR A 89 -17.73 -15.23 9.41
C THR A 89 -17.62 -15.29 7.89
N ASP A 90 -18.73 -15.11 7.18
CA ASP A 90 -18.76 -14.94 5.72
C ASP A 90 -18.21 -13.56 5.25
N HIS A 91 -17.36 -12.94 6.08
CA HIS A 91 -16.83 -11.58 5.89
C HIS A 91 -15.58 -11.61 5.00
N LEU A 92 -15.47 -10.71 4.03
CA LEU A 92 -14.33 -10.62 3.11
C LEU A 92 -13.40 -9.47 3.54
N PRO A 93 -12.34 -9.72 4.34
CA PRO A 93 -11.63 -8.73 5.17
C PRO A 93 -10.80 -7.68 4.40
N ILE A 94 -10.89 -7.64 3.07
CA ILE A 94 -10.11 -6.75 2.21
C ILE A 94 -11.04 -5.95 1.29
N VAL A 95 -12.18 -6.54 0.95
CA VAL A 95 -13.22 -5.89 0.15
C VAL A 95 -14.25 -5.22 1.06
N GLU A 96 -14.58 -5.84 2.19
CA GLU A 96 -15.62 -5.35 3.11
C GLU A 96 -15.07 -4.57 4.31
N ASP A 97 -13.76 -4.68 4.59
CA ASP A 97 -13.09 -3.86 5.59
C ASP A 97 -13.00 -2.40 5.12
N SER A 98 -13.01 -1.48 6.08
CA SER A 98 -12.85 -0.06 5.81
C SER A 98 -11.44 0.24 5.27
N VAL A 99 -11.37 0.98 4.17
CA VAL A 99 -10.12 1.26 3.43
C VAL A 99 -9.09 2.05 4.24
N ASP A 100 -9.55 2.89 5.16
CA ASP A 100 -8.71 3.63 6.11
C ASP A 100 -8.04 2.69 7.12
N LEU A 101 -8.79 1.75 7.71
CA LEU A 101 -8.25 0.75 8.63
C LEU A 101 -7.24 -0.17 7.93
N LEU A 102 -7.50 -0.57 6.68
CA LEU A 102 -6.57 -1.37 5.89
C LEU A 102 -5.27 -0.60 5.60
N ALA A 103 -5.38 0.67 5.19
CA ALA A 103 -4.22 1.50 4.92
C ALA A 103 -3.37 1.72 6.19
N GLU A 104 -4.00 1.98 7.33
CA GLU A 104 -3.34 2.11 8.63
C GLU A 104 -2.66 0.79 9.07
N ASP A 105 -3.33 -0.35 8.92
CA ASP A 105 -2.75 -1.67 9.21
C ASP A 105 -1.47 -1.90 8.39
N ILE A 106 -1.51 -1.59 7.10
CA ILE A 106 -0.36 -1.74 6.20
C ILE A 106 0.74 -0.74 6.56
N MET A 107 0.40 0.53 6.83
CA MET A 107 1.35 1.56 7.26
C MET A 107 2.08 1.13 8.53
N ASN A 108 1.36 0.56 9.50
CA ASN A 108 1.94 0.01 10.72
C ASN A 108 2.90 -1.16 10.46
N ARG A 109 2.63 -1.99 9.44
CA ARG A 109 3.58 -3.04 9.00
C ARG A 109 4.83 -2.45 8.37
N ILE A 110 4.71 -1.37 7.60
CA ILE A 110 5.85 -0.65 7.00
C ILE A 110 6.72 -0.01 8.10
N LYS A 111 6.10 0.58 9.12
CA LYS A 111 6.80 1.14 10.30
C LYS A 111 7.44 0.08 11.19
N SER A 112 7.11 -1.20 11.00
CA SER A 112 7.68 -2.26 11.82
C SER A 112 9.20 -2.36 11.63
N ARG A 113 9.90 -2.71 12.71
CA ARG A 113 11.37 -2.87 12.73
C ARG A 113 11.90 -3.76 11.61
N THR A 114 11.17 -4.81 11.25
CA THR A 114 11.55 -5.77 10.21
C THR A 114 11.47 -5.15 8.83
N CYS A 115 10.43 -4.36 8.55
CA CYS A 115 10.27 -3.71 7.26
C CYS A 115 11.27 -2.57 7.10
N VAL A 116 11.34 -1.65 8.07
CA VAL A 116 12.20 -0.45 8.09
C VAL A 116 13.66 -0.75 7.73
N ARG A 117 14.24 -1.84 8.24
CA ARG A 117 15.63 -2.23 7.94
C ARG A 117 15.89 -2.40 6.44
N GLY A 118 14.91 -2.93 5.69
CA GLY A 118 15.00 -3.10 4.25
C GLY A 118 14.66 -1.85 3.44
N LEU A 119 14.25 -0.77 4.09
CA LEU A 119 13.95 0.52 3.46
C LEU A 119 15.16 1.48 3.44
N THR A 120 16.30 1.06 3.99
CA THR A 120 17.54 1.86 3.98
C THR A 120 17.97 2.19 2.55
N GLY A 121 18.28 3.46 2.28
CA GLY A 121 18.71 3.94 0.96
C GLY A 121 17.58 4.14 -0.05
N ILE A 122 16.31 4.10 0.41
CA ILE A 122 15.14 4.55 -0.34
C ILE A 122 14.94 6.05 -0.08
N ARG A 123 14.47 6.77 -1.10
CA ARG A 123 14.12 8.20 -1.02
C ARG A 123 12.64 8.39 -0.73
N SER A 124 11.77 7.64 -1.42
CA SER A 124 10.33 7.63 -1.19
C SER A 124 9.75 6.28 -1.61
N LEU A 125 8.61 5.93 -1.01
CA LEU A 125 7.90 4.68 -1.24
C LEU A 125 6.44 4.96 -1.58
N MET A 126 5.97 4.45 -2.71
CA MET A 126 4.56 4.49 -3.09
C MET A 126 4.04 3.06 -3.21
N ILE A 127 2.89 2.79 -2.60
CA ILE A 127 2.21 1.51 -2.70
C ILE A 127 0.78 1.77 -3.16
N LYS A 128 0.41 1.24 -4.32
CA LYS A 128 -0.96 1.30 -4.86
C LYS A 128 -1.57 -0.08 -4.71
N ILE A 129 -2.73 -0.16 -4.07
CA ILE A 129 -3.44 -1.40 -3.78
C ILE A 129 -4.82 -1.27 -4.39
N ARG A 130 -5.17 -2.22 -5.24
CA ARG A 130 -6.51 -2.32 -5.79
C ARG A 130 -7.09 -3.68 -5.48
N ALA A 131 -8.23 -3.72 -4.84
CA ALA A 131 -8.90 -4.97 -4.47
C ALA A 131 -10.29 -5.03 -5.09
N GLY A 132 -10.77 -6.24 -5.33
CA GLY A 132 -12.10 -6.47 -5.86
C GLY A 132 -12.38 -7.93 -6.13
N HIS A 133 -13.52 -8.17 -6.75
CA HIS A 133 -13.92 -9.47 -7.26
C HIS A 133 -13.29 -9.72 -8.62
N VAL A 134 -13.02 -10.99 -8.94
CA VAL A 134 -12.36 -11.37 -10.20
C VAL A 134 -13.13 -10.93 -11.45
N TYR A 135 -14.46 -10.76 -11.37
CA TYR A 135 -15.24 -10.21 -12.49
C TYR A 135 -14.93 -8.74 -12.81
N SER A 136 -14.25 -8.00 -11.92
CA SER A 136 -13.80 -6.61 -12.12
C SER A 136 -12.34 -6.51 -12.57
N LEU A 137 -11.67 -7.64 -12.86
CA LEU A 137 -10.24 -7.65 -13.20
C LEU A 137 -9.92 -6.91 -14.51
N ASP A 138 -10.90 -6.84 -15.41
CA ASP A 138 -10.83 -6.09 -16.68
C ASP A 138 -10.74 -4.57 -16.49
N GLN A 139 -11.06 -4.06 -15.30
CA GLN A 139 -10.95 -2.64 -14.94
C GLN A 139 -9.53 -2.24 -14.53
N LEU A 140 -8.60 -3.20 -14.40
CA LEU A 140 -7.20 -2.91 -14.11
C LEU A 140 -6.50 -2.30 -15.33
N ASP A 141 -5.74 -1.23 -15.11
CA ASP A 141 -4.87 -0.64 -16.13
C ASP A 141 -3.39 -0.74 -15.71
N PRO A 142 -2.52 -1.43 -16.48
CA PRO A 142 -2.85 -2.19 -17.70
C PRO A 142 -3.48 -3.54 -17.38
N ILE A 143 -4.44 -3.97 -18.22
CA ILE A 143 -5.09 -5.28 -18.06
C ILE A 143 -4.01 -6.38 -18.04
N PRO A 144 -4.00 -7.27 -17.04
CA PRO A 144 -3.04 -8.36 -17.00
C PRO A 144 -3.13 -9.20 -18.27
N SER A 145 -2.00 -9.43 -18.96
CA SER A 145 -1.93 -10.28 -20.15
C SER A 145 -2.05 -11.76 -19.76
N LEU A 146 -3.27 -12.19 -19.43
CA LEU A 146 -3.60 -13.56 -19.04
C LEU A 146 -4.09 -14.34 -20.26
N SER A 147 -3.64 -15.58 -20.42
CA SER A 147 -4.22 -16.48 -21.42
C SER A 147 -5.66 -16.85 -21.04
N SER A 148 -6.46 -17.29 -22.01
CA SER A 148 -7.83 -17.76 -21.75
C SER A 148 -7.85 -18.87 -20.69
N ASP A 149 -6.93 -19.83 -20.78
CA ASP A 149 -6.84 -20.95 -19.83
C ASP A 149 -6.53 -20.45 -18.39
N MET A 150 -5.70 -19.42 -18.27
CA MET A 150 -5.40 -18.79 -16.97
C MET A 150 -6.63 -18.06 -16.44
N MET A 151 -7.37 -17.34 -17.29
CA MET A 151 -8.60 -16.67 -16.90
C MET A 151 -9.66 -17.66 -16.40
N ASP A 152 -9.84 -18.79 -17.10
CA ASP A 152 -10.78 -19.84 -16.70
C ASP A 152 -10.37 -20.49 -15.37
N PHE A 153 -9.06 -20.62 -15.13
CA PHE A 153 -8.54 -21.05 -13.84
C PHE A 153 -8.81 -20.01 -12.74
N PHE A 154 -8.55 -18.73 -12.99
CA PHE A 154 -8.71 -17.68 -12.00
C PHE A 154 -10.18 -17.36 -11.68
N GLN A 155 -11.13 -17.69 -12.56
CA GLN A 155 -12.57 -17.63 -12.26
C GLN A 155 -12.98 -18.53 -11.08
N GLN A 156 -12.13 -19.48 -10.67
CA GLN A 156 -12.36 -20.30 -9.47
C GLN A 156 -12.13 -19.51 -8.16
N PHE A 157 -11.51 -18.33 -8.24
CA PHE A 157 -11.22 -17.47 -7.11
C PHE A 157 -12.23 -16.32 -7.07
N PRO A 158 -12.92 -16.07 -5.95
CA PRO A 158 -13.89 -14.98 -5.86
C PRO A 158 -13.25 -13.59 -5.91
N LEU A 159 -12.02 -13.43 -5.41
CA LEU A 159 -11.41 -12.12 -5.17
C LEU A 159 -9.98 -12.03 -5.71
N PHE A 160 -9.58 -10.79 -6.02
CA PHE A 160 -8.20 -10.44 -6.32
C PHE A 160 -7.72 -9.20 -5.55
N ILE A 161 -6.41 -9.08 -5.38
CA ILE A 161 -5.70 -7.86 -4.97
C ILE A 161 -4.54 -7.63 -5.91
N GLU A 162 -4.51 -6.49 -6.56
CA GLU A 162 -3.33 -5.97 -7.22
C GLU A 162 -2.53 -5.08 -6.27
N ILE A 163 -1.21 -5.21 -6.33
CA ILE A 163 -0.29 -4.30 -5.68
C ILE A 163 0.74 -3.81 -6.68
N THR A 164 0.90 -2.50 -6.72
CA THR A 164 2.01 -1.85 -7.41
C THR A 164 2.89 -1.13 -6.39
N ILE A 165 4.18 -1.42 -6.40
CA ILE A 165 5.18 -0.86 -5.49
C ILE A 165 6.18 -0.06 -6.32
N LEU A 166 6.27 1.23 -6.05
CA LEU A 166 7.27 2.12 -6.63
C LEU A 166 8.26 2.55 -5.55
N VAL A 167 9.54 2.36 -5.84
CA VAL A 167 10.64 2.69 -4.93
C VAL A 167 11.54 3.71 -5.61
N ALA A 168 11.50 4.95 -5.15
CA ALA A 168 12.45 5.97 -5.59
C ALA A 168 13.74 5.87 -4.78
N THR A 169 14.87 6.06 -5.42
CA THR A 169 16.19 6.03 -4.78
C THR A 169 16.83 7.42 -4.85
N PRO A 170 17.87 7.73 -4.06
CA PRO A 170 18.56 9.01 -4.17
C PRO A 170 19.11 9.30 -5.57
N ASP A 171 19.44 8.24 -6.32
CA ASP A 171 20.01 8.31 -7.67
C ASP A 171 18.95 8.45 -8.77
N SER A 172 17.65 8.38 -8.46
CA SER A 172 16.59 8.68 -9.44
C SER A 172 16.59 10.20 -9.71
N LEU A 173 17.18 10.58 -10.84
CA LEU A 173 17.64 11.93 -11.20
C LEU A 173 16.51 12.91 -11.53
N LEU A 174 15.66 13.26 -10.56
CA LEU A 174 14.77 14.41 -10.71
C LEU A 174 15.31 15.63 -9.92
N PRO A 175 15.99 16.58 -10.59
CA PRO A 175 16.36 17.85 -9.99
C PRO A 175 15.10 18.66 -9.69
N GLY A 176 14.93 19.10 -8.44
CA GLY A 176 13.87 20.04 -8.05
C GLY A 176 12.62 19.43 -7.43
N SER A 177 12.61 18.15 -7.03
CA SER A 177 11.48 17.62 -6.26
C SER A 177 11.27 18.47 -4.99
N PRO A 178 10.05 18.98 -4.71
CA PRO A 178 9.78 19.85 -3.56
C PRO A 178 9.93 19.14 -2.21
N LEU A 179 9.94 17.80 -2.21
CA LEU A 179 10.30 16.95 -1.07
C LEU A 179 11.74 16.40 -1.18
N SER A 180 12.64 17.10 -1.87
CA SER A 180 14.07 16.77 -1.84
C SER A 180 14.58 16.79 -0.39
N PRO A 181 15.46 15.85 -0.01
CA PRO A 181 15.97 15.79 1.35
C PRO A 181 16.57 17.14 1.71
N ARG A 182 15.95 17.76 2.72
CA ARG A 182 16.26 19.08 3.20
C ARG A 182 17.61 19.00 3.92
N SER A 183 18.70 19.16 3.17
CA SER A 183 20.09 19.08 3.67
C SER A 183 20.53 17.68 4.13
N PRO A 184 21.84 17.35 4.07
CA PRO A 184 22.37 16.06 4.52
C PRO A 184 22.44 15.90 6.06
N ALA A 185 21.71 16.72 6.81
CA ALA A 185 21.68 16.66 8.27
C ALA A 185 20.35 16.05 8.75
N MET A 186 20.43 14.79 9.22
CA MET A 186 19.61 14.22 10.29
C MET A 186 18.16 13.74 10.04
N ASP A 187 17.59 13.80 8.84
CA ASP A 187 16.25 13.25 8.64
C ASP A 187 16.31 11.80 8.14
N TYR A 188 16.31 10.86 9.08
CA TYR A 188 16.17 9.41 8.82
C TYR A 188 14.74 9.03 8.41
N THR A 189 13.93 9.96 7.94
CA THR A 189 12.53 9.70 7.56
C THR A 189 12.41 9.57 6.05
N ILE A 190 11.50 8.69 5.60
CA ILE A 190 11.12 8.60 4.19
C ILE A 190 9.63 8.89 4.04
N PRO A 191 9.22 9.68 3.04
CA PRO A 191 7.81 9.84 2.69
C PRO A 191 7.27 8.52 2.11
N VAL A 192 6.15 8.06 2.67
CA VAL A 192 5.41 6.88 2.24
C VAL A 192 3.98 7.28 1.88
N LEU A 193 3.54 6.91 0.68
CA LEU A 193 2.15 7.05 0.25
C LEU A 193 1.56 5.68 -0.03
N ILE A 194 0.43 5.39 0.62
CA ILE A 194 -0.43 4.24 0.33
C ILE A 194 -1.68 4.77 -0.38
N SER A 195 -1.98 4.20 -1.53
CA SER A 195 -3.25 4.38 -2.24
C SER A 195 -4.01 3.06 -2.19
N LEU A 196 -5.28 3.09 -1.79
CA LEU A 196 -6.11 1.91 -1.67
C LEU A 196 -7.47 2.13 -2.33
N GLU A 197 -7.85 1.20 -3.19
CA GLU A 197 -9.05 1.27 -4.01
C GLU A 197 -9.81 -0.06 -3.95
N ASN A 198 -11.12 -0.01 -3.74
CA ASN A 198 -12.00 -1.17 -3.92
C ASN A 198 -12.78 -1.00 -5.23
N ILE A 199 -12.29 -1.68 -6.26
CA ILE A 199 -12.81 -1.58 -7.64
C ILE A 199 -14.25 -2.10 -7.73
N SER A 200 -14.60 -3.13 -6.95
CA SER A 200 -15.94 -3.73 -7.03
C SER A 200 -17.02 -2.95 -6.30
N ALA A 201 -16.66 -2.18 -5.27
CA ALA A 201 -17.62 -1.38 -4.51
C ALA A 201 -17.95 -0.05 -5.21
N ASN A 202 -17.02 0.49 -6.00
CA ASN A 202 -17.20 1.78 -6.66
C ASN A 202 -16.75 1.75 -8.14
N PRO A 203 -17.43 0.96 -9.01
CA PRO A 203 -17.03 0.82 -10.42
C PRO A 203 -17.27 2.09 -11.26
N ALA A 204 -17.99 3.07 -10.72
CA ALA A 204 -18.38 4.30 -11.43
C ALA A 204 -17.43 5.48 -11.18
N ASP A 205 -16.57 5.41 -10.17
CA ASP A 205 -15.60 6.47 -9.86
C ASP A 205 -14.21 5.89 -9.48
N PRO A 206 -13.44 5.42 -10.47
CA PRO A 206 -12.04 5.02 -10.28
C PRO A 206 -11.12 6.21 -9.94
N SER A 207 -11.65 7.44 -9.85
CA SER A 207 -10.86 8.65 -9.65
C SER A 207 -10.70 9.07 -8.19
N ASP A 208 -11.34 8.36 -7.24
CA ASP A 208 -11.25 8.69 -5.80
C ASP A 208 -10.74 7.54 -4.92
N PRO A 209 -9.51 7.03 -5.13
CA PRO A 209 -8.93 6.08 -4.20
C PRO A 209 -8.66 6.75 -2.84
N TYR A 210 -8.63 5.94 -1.79
CA TYR A 210 -8.21 6.38 -0.48
C TYR A 210 -6.68 6.56 -0.47
N TYR A 211 -6.21 7.65 0.14
CA TYR A 211 -4.78 7.94 0.25
C TYR A 211 -4.39 8.12 1.72
N LEU A 212 -3.31 7.44 2.14
CA LEU A 212 -2.65 7.64 3.43
C LEU A 212 -1.20 8.01 3.17
N PHE A 213 -0.80 9.20 3.63
CA PHE A 213 0.54 9.74 3.51
C PHE A 213 1.15 9.93 4.89
N GLU A 214 2.36 9.40 5.10
CA GLU A 214 3.13 9.64 6.32
C GLU A 214 4.65 9.60 6.08
N ASP A 215 5.39 10.35 6.88
CA ASP A 215 6.85 10.25 6.98
C ASP A 215 7.24 9.13 7.97
N VAL A 216 7.89 8.09 7.46
CA VAL A 216 8.29 6.92 8.25
C VAL A 216 9.75 7.05 8.68
N SER A 217 9.99 7.04 10.00
CA SER A 217 11.33 7.02 10.58
C SER A 217 12.04 5.68 10.35
N LEU A 218 13.28 5.75 9.86
CA LEU A 218 14.18 4.63 9.63
C LEU A 218 15.09 4.33 10.82
N ILE A 219 14.96 5.06 11.93
CA ILE A 219 15.73 4.82 13.16
C ILE A 219 15.10 3.64 13.89
N VAL A 220 15.93 2.63 14.20
CA VAL A 220 15.53 1.33 14.75
C VAL A 220 16.10 1.10 16.14
#